data_AF-A0A8H9GZN2-F1
#
_entry.id   AF-A0A8H9GZN2-F1
#
_cell.length_a   1.000
_cell.length_b   1.000
_cell.length_c   1.000
_cell.angle_alpha   90.00
_cell.angle_beta   90.00
_cell.angle_gamma   90.00
#
_symmetry.space_group_name_H-M   'P 1'
#
loop_
_entity.id
_entity.type
_entity.pdbx_description
1 polymer ?
#
loop_
_entity_poly.entity_id
_entity_poly.type
_entity_poly.pdbx_seq_one_letter_code
_entity_poly.pdbx_strand_id
1 'polypeptide(L)'
;MGWWRPSRRAGGPASAHTRWDAVRRFLLRRRASARARGVAARVAGLRSLLGGGPRPEFREKLRAELMGAHAAERAAGRHTAGKHAAPPAAPPRPRRSLLVRLRPLMVFCALLAGMFGTGVRTYHAVPGEVLYPLKRMAESTVLDLAHDEEERAKRQMVAARQRAAETASLVDKATPERRRLIGQTLDDMETTTRAALSRVTRQGRTDGGAREFAREQRNLVEPLLPKLDRENRDKANQYLSYIESFTGSGR
;
A
#
# COMPACT_ATOMS: atom_id res chain seq x y z
N MET A 1 50.24 -44.16 48.03
CA MET A 1 50.50 -44.52 46.62
C MET A 1 49.18 -44.81 45.93
N GLY A 2 49.00 -44.39 44.67
CA GLY A 2 47.80 -44.57 43.81
C GLY A 2 46.68 -43.54 44.04
N TRP A 3 46.60 -42.37 43.40
CA TRP A 3 46.20 -42.04 42.00
C TRP A 3 44.81 -42.59 41.62
N TRP A 4 43.81 -41.72 41.40
CA TRP A 4 42.89 -41.71 40.24
C TRP A 4 42.06 -40.40 40.22
N ARG A 5 41.92 -39.83 39.01
CA ARG A 5 41.43 -38.48 38.70
C ARG A 5 39.89 -38.37 38.59
N PRO A 6 39.34 -37.15 38.72
CA PRO A 6 37.91 -36.87 38.60
C PRO A 6 37.46 -36.59 37.16
N SER A 7 36.28 -37.05 36.77
CA SER A 7 35.60 -36.67 35.54
C SER A 7 34.73 -35.42 35.76
N ARG A 8 35.25 -34.25 35.39
CA ARG A 8 34.44 -33.02 35.26
C ARG A 8 33.65 -33.09 33.95
N ARG A 9 32.32 -33.23 34.02
CA ARG A 9 31.45 -32.89 32.90
C ARG A 9 31.40 -31.37 32.74
N ALA A 10 31.67 -30.93 31.52
CA ALA A 10 31.57 -29.55 31.07
C ALA A 10 30.10 -29.07 31.12
N GLY A 11 29.82 -28.09 31.98
CA GLY A 11 28.67 -27.21 31.85
C GLY A 11 29.07 -26.03 30.97
N GLY A 12 28.70 -26.05 29.69
CA GLY A 12 29.00 -24.97 28.74
C GLY A 12 28.25 -23.66 29.08
N PRO A 13 28.79 -22.50 28.68
CA PRO A 13 28.16 -21.20 28.89
C PRO A 13 27.06 -20.95 27.84
N ALA A 14 25.90 -21.59 28.01
CA ALA A 14 24.76 -21.43 27.12
C ALA A 14 23.55 -20.81 27.85
N SER A 15 23.66 -19.56 28.32
CA SER A 15 22.52 -18.94 29.02
C SER A 15 22.42 -17.40 28.96
N ALA A 16 23.37 -16.68 28.36
CA ALA A 16 23.28 -15.23 28.24
C ALA A 16 22.58 -14.75 26.95
N HIS A 17 22.93 -15.30 25.78
CA HIS A 17 22.38 -14.83 24.48
C HIS A 17 20.90 -15.16 24.27
N THR A 18 20.42 -16.31 24.75
CA THR A 18 19.02 -16.73 24.63
C THR A 18 18.05 -15.82 25.39
N ARG A 19 18.50 -15.19 26.47
CA ARG A 19 17.68 -14.27 27.28
C ARG A 19 17.45 -12.93 26.58
N TRP A 20 18.47 -12.39 25.91
CA TRP A 20 18.37 -11.13 25.16
C TRP A 20 17.51 -11.26 23.89
N ASP A 21 17.59 -12.39 23.20
CA ASP A 21 16.75 -12.67 22.02
C ASP A 21 15.28 -12.87 22.37
N ALA A 22 14.97 -13.39 23.56
CA ALA A 22 13.60 -13.51 24.04
C ALA A 22 12.99 -12.13 24.35
N VAL A 23 13.75 -11.25 25.01
CA VAL A 23 13.31 -9.87 25.31
C VAL A 23 13.12 -9.06 24.03
N ARG A 24 14.04 -9.18 23.06
CA ARG A 24 13.94 -8.46 21.78
C ARG A 24 12.74 -8.94 20.96
N ARG A 25 12.48 -10.25 20.91
CA ARG A 25 11.28 -10.82 20.27
C ARG A 25 9.99 -10.39 20.97
N PHE A 26 9.98 -10.33 22.30
CA PHE A 26 8.83 -9.85 23.07
C PHE A 26 8.52 -8.38 22.79
N LEU A 27 9.54 -7.51 22.75
CA LEU A 27 9.40 -6.10 22.43
C LEU A 27 8.91 -5.87 20.99
N LEU A 28 9.46 -6.60 20.01
CA LEU A 28 9.01 -6.54 18.62
C LEU A 28 7.56 -7.02 18.47
N ARG A 29 7.17 -8.09 19.17
CA ARG A 29 5.79 -8.61 19.18
C ARG A 29 4.82 -7.64 19.86
N ARG A 30 5.25 -6.95 20.93
CA ARG A 30 4.47 -5.90 21.62
C ARG A 30 4.29 -4.65 20.76
N ARG A 31 5.29 -4.29 19.95
CA ARG A 31 5.22 -3.17 18.99
C ARG A 31 4.33 -3.52 17.79
N ALA A 32 4.42 -4.75 17.27
CA ALA A 32 3.54 -5.26 16.23
C ALA A 32 2.07 -5.33 16.70
N SER A 33 1.83 -5.75 17.94
CA SER A 33 0.47 -5.80 18.51
C SER A 33 -0.08 -4.41 18.87
N ALA A 34 0.77 -3.43 19.21
CA ALA A 34 0.36 -2.03 19.33
C ALA A 34 -0.02 -1.45 17.96
N ARG A 35 0.76 -1.75 16.91
CA ARG A 35 0.47 -1.35 15.52
C ARG A 35 -0.85 -1.94 15.02
N ALA A 36 -1.08 -3.23 15.26
CA ALA A 36 -2.33 -3.90 14.89
C ALA A 36 -3.55 -3.32 15.64
N ARG A 37 -3.41 -3.02 16.93
CA ARG A 37 -4.48 -2.37 17.72
C ARG A 37 -4.81 -0.96 17.24
N GLY A 38 -3.80 -0.17 16.84
CA GLY A 38 -4.01 1.17 16.31
C GLY A 38 -4.77 1.17 14.97
N VAL A 39 -4.44 0.23 14.08
CA VAL A 39 -5.18 0.04 12.82
C VAL A 39 -6.61 -0.41 13.09
N ALA A 40 -6.80 -1.40 13.97
CA ALA A 40 -8.14 -1.87 14.34
C ALA A 40 -9.01 -0.78 14.95
N ALA A 41 -8.45 0.07 15.83
CA ALA A 41 -9.16 1.18 16.45
C ALA A 41 -9.61 2.23 15.41
N ARG A 42 -8.78 2.53 14.41
CA ARG A 42 -9.15 3.47 13.32
C ARG A 42 -10.21 2.89 12.39
N VAL A 43 -10.11 1.61 12.04
CA VAL A 43 -11.15 0.92 11.25
C VAL A 43 -12.48 0.87 12.02
N ALA A 44 -12.43 0.64 13.33
CA ALA A 44 -13.61 0.70 14.19
C ALA A 44 -14.21 2.12 14.25
N GLY A 45 -13.37 3.16 14.33
CA GLY A 45 -13.81 4.56 14.29
C GLY A 45 -14.45 4.96 12.95
N LEU A 46 -13.91 4.48 11.83
CA LEU A 46 -14.52 4.67 10.51
C LEU A 46 -15.87 3.95 10.41
N ARG A 47 -15.97 2.73 10.95
CA ARG A 47 -17.23 1.98 11.01
C ARG A 47 -18.29 2.68 11.86
N SER A 48 -17.91 3.35 12.95
CA SER A 48 -18.86 4.12 13.77
C SER A 48 -19.32 5.41 13.08
N LEU A 49 -18.45 6.05 12.29
CA LEU A 49 -18.80 7.25 11.52
C LEU A 49 -19.70 6.94 10.32
N LEU A 50 -19.52 5.78 9.69
CA LEU A 50 -20.28 5.37 8.49
C LEU A 50 -21.68 4.81 8.79
N GLY A 51 -22.08 4.75 10.06
CA GLY A 51 -23.46 4.45 10.46
C GLY A 51 -23.92 3.04 10.07
N GLY A 52 -23.84 2.11 11.02
CA GLY A 52 -24.58 0.84 10.96
C GLY A 52 -23.91 -0.26 10.14
N GLY A 53 -23.98 -1.50 10.66
CA GLY A 53 -23.49 -2.67 9.94
C GLY A 53 -24.29 -2.98 8.66
N PRO A 54 -24.01 -4.13 8.01
CA PRO A 54 -24.72 -4.55 6.81
C PRO A 54 -26.24 -4.51 7.04
N ARG A 55 -26.99 -4.07 6.01
CA ARG A 55 -28.44 -3.95 6.06
C ARG A 55 -29.10 -5.26 6.53
N PRO A 56 -30.20 -5.19 7.31
CA PRO A 56 -30.83 -6.38 7.87
C PRO A 56 -31.25 -7.38 6.78
N GLU A 57 -31.79 -6.92 5.64
CA GLU A 57 -32.17 -7.79 4.53
C GLU A 57 -30.99 -8.56 3.95
N PHE A 58 -29.80 -7.95 3.90
CA PHE A 58 -28.58 -8.62 3.44
C PHE A 58 -28.14 -9.72 4.41
N ARG A 59 -28.26 -9.47 5.72
CA ARG A 59 -27.90 -10.45 6.76
C ARG A 59 -28.82 -11.66 6.75
N GLU A 60 -30.11 -11.43 6.52
CA GLU A 60 -31.11 -12.50 6.41
C GLU A 60 -30.89 -13.35 5.16
N LYS A 61 -30.67 -12.69 4.01
CA LYS A 61 -30.34 -13.38 2.75
C LYS A 61 -29.06 -14.21 2.88
N LEU A 62 -27.99 -13.65 3.45
CA LEU A 62 -26.74 -14.36 3.66
C LEU A 62 -26.91 -15.57 4.61
N ARG A 63 -27.69 -15.41 5.68
CA ARG A 63 -28.01 -16.51 6.59
C ARG A 63 -28.76 -17.62 5.86
N ALA A 64 -29.74 -17.28 5.03
CA ALA A 64 -30.50 -18.25 4.25
C ALA A 64 -29.62 -19.00 3.25
N GLU A 65 -28.73 -18.29 2.54
CA GLU A 65 -27.77 -18.88 1.60
C GLU A 65 -26.79 -19.84 2.30
N LEU A 66 -26.23 -19.44 3.45
CA LEU A 66 -25.31 -20.29 4.22
C LEU A 66 -26.01 -21.53 4.80
N MET A 67 -27.23 -21.37 5.32
CA MET A 67 -28.01 -22.51 5.80
C MET A 67 -28.42 -23.45 4.66
N GLY A 68 -28.76 -22.91 3.48
CA GLY A 68 -29.05 -23.68 2.29
C GLY A 68 -27.84 -24.48 1.78
N ALA A 69 -26.67 -23.83 1.70
CA ALA A 69 -25.42 -24.48 1.34
C ALA A 69 -25.05 -25.59 2.34
N HIS A 70 -25.15 -25.31 3.63
CA HIS A 70 -24.87 -26.31 4.67
C HIS A 70 -25.86 -27.48 4.64
N ALA A 71 -27.15 -27.22 4.38
CA ALA A 71 -28.16 -28.26 4.24
C ALA A 71 -27.89 -29.14 3.01
N ALA A 72 -27.50 -28.54 1.88
CA ALA A 72 -27.11 -29.25 0.67
C ALA A 72 -25.87 -30.12 0.88
N GLU A 73 -24.85 -29.63 1.60
CA GLU A 73 -23.66 -30.42 1.95
C GLU A 73 -24.00 -31.60 2.89
N ARG A 74 -24.88 -31.40 3.88
CA ARG A 74 -25.34 -32.50 4.75
C ARG A 74 -26.25 -33.49 4.02
N ALA A 75 -27.03 -33.06 3.04
CA ALA A 75 -27.82 -33.96 2.21
C ALA A 75 -26.88 -34.81 1.35
N ALA A 76 -25.88 -34.19 0.71
CA ALA A 76 -24.84 -34.88 -0.05
C ALA A 76 -24.05 -35.90 0.80
N GLY A 77 -23.73 -35.56 2.05
CA GLY A 77 -23.06 -36.47 3.00
C GLY A 77 -23.97 -37.54 3.62
N ARG A 78 -25.30 -37.34 3.66
CA ARG A 78 -26.26 -38.36 4.12
C ARG A 78 -26.58 -39.40 3.06
N HIS A 79 -26.49 -39.04 1.78
CA HIS A 79 -26.62 -40.01 0.68
C HIS A 79 -25.47 -41.03 0.61
N THR A 80 -24.34 -40.79 1.30
CA THR A 80 -23.22 -41.75 1.40
C THR A 80 -23.27 -42.63 2.66
N ALA A 81 -24.07 -42.29 3.67
CA ALA A 81 -24.09 -43.00 4.96
C ALA A 81 -25.21 -44.07 5.07
N GLY A 82 -26.14 -44.13 4.12
CA GLY A 82 -27.37 -44.95 4.24
C GLY A 82 -27.45 -46.25 3.42
N LYS A 83 -26.39 -46.70 2.74
CA LYS A 83 -26.46 -47.93 1.93
C LYS A 83 -25.26 -48.85 2.14
N HIS A 84 -25.32 -49.65 3.20
CA HIS A 84 -24.79 -51.01 3.18
C HIS A 84 -25.84 -51.91 2.51
N ALA A 85 -25.84 -51.93 1.18
CA ALA A 85 -26.46 -52.97 0.36
C ALA A 85 -25.77 -52.94 -1.00
N ALA A 86 -25.49 -54.11 -1.56
CA ALA A 86 -24.68 -54.39 -2.76
C ALA A 86 -24.82 -53.36 -3.91
N PRO A 87 -23.75 -53.13 -4.71
CA PRO A 87 -23.68 -51.99 -5.62
C PRO A 87 -24.61 -52.17 -6.83
N PRO A 88 -25.60 -51.27 -7.06
CA PRO A 88 -26.23 -51.17 -8.36
C PRO A 88 -25.30 -50.40 -9.31
N ALA A 89 -25.12 -50.93 -10.52
CA ALA A 89 -24.33 -50.30 -11.58
C ALA A 89 -24.74 -48.83 -11.77
N ALA A 90 -23.78 -47.92 -11.56
CA ALA A 90 -24.01 -46.49 -11.70
C ALA A 90 -24.23 -46.14 -13.18
N PRO A 91 -25.23 -45.29 -13.52
CA PRO A 91 -25.35 -44.77 -14.87
C PRO A 91 -24.10 -43.94 -15.23
N PRO A 92 -23.65 -43.92 -16.50
CA PRO A 92 -22.49 -43.16 -16.91
C PRO A 92 -22.76 -41.67 -16.66
N ARG A 93 -22.15 -41.13 -15.61
CA ARG A 93 -22.13 -39.68 -15.38
C ARG A 93 -21.52 -39.06 -16.64
N PRO A 94 -22.21 -38.12 -17.33
CA PRO A 94 -21.57 -37.40 -18.42
C PRO A 94 -20.33 -36.73 -17.82
N ARG A 95 -19.15 -37.11 -18.32
CA ARG A 95 -17.88 -36.50 -17.96
C ARG A 95 -17.96 -35.06 -18.43
N ARG A 96 -18.57 -34.18 -17.62
CA ARG A 96 -18.52 -32.73 -17.83
C ARG A 96 -17.03 -32.40 -17.78
N SER A 97 -16.48 -32.18 -18.97
CA SER A 97 -15.07 -31.93 -19.21
C SER A 97 -14.57 -30.93 -18.18
N LEU A 98 -13.39 -31.18 -17.61
CA LEU A 98 -12.71 -30.24 -16.69
C LEU A 98 -12.67 -28.82 -17.25
N LEU A 99 -12.70 -28.67 -18.58
CA LEU A 99 -12.83 -27.40 -19.31
C LEU A 99 -14.13 -26.63 -18.99
N VAL A 100 -15.24 -27.30 -18.74
CA VAL A 100 -16.53 -26.67 -18.36
C VAL A 100 -16.52 -26.21 -16.90
N ARG A 101 -15.78 -26.91 -16.02
CA ARG A 101 -15.59 -26.49 -14.62
C ARG A 101 -14.55 -25.37 -14.46
N LEU A 102 -13.54 -25.32 -15.31
CA LEU A 102 -12.53 -24.25 -15.30
C LEU A 102 -12.97 -22.99 -16.06
N ARG A 103 -13.99 -23.09 -16.94
CA ARG A 103 -14.55 -21.95 -17.67
C ARG A 103 -14.90 -20.74 -16.79
N PRO A 104 -15.66 -20.87 -15.68
CA PRO A 104 -15.95 -19.73 -14.81
C PRO A 104 -14.71 -19.17 -14.13
N LEU A 105 -13.72 -20.01 -13.77
CA LEU A 105 -12.45 -19.57 -13.19
C LEU A 105 -11.59 -18.82 -14.22
N MET A 106 -11.52 -19.30 -15.46
CA MET A 106 -10.84 -18.64 -16.57
C MET A 106 -11.49 -17.30 -16.91
N VAL A 107 -12.83 -17.23 -16.96
CA VAL A 107 -13.56 -15.97 -17.17
C VAL A 107 -13.31 -15.02 -16.00
N PHE A 108 -13.31 -15.50 -14.76
CA PHE A 108 -12.98 -14.68 -13.59
C PHE A 108 -11.53 -14.17 -13.64
N CYS A 109 -10.55 -15.03 -13.96
CA CYS A 109 -9.16 -14.64 -14.13
C CYS A 109 -8.96 -13.69 -15.32
N ALA A 110 -9.69 -13.86 -16.42
CA ALA A 110 -9.66 -12.96 -17.57
C ALA A 110 -10.32 -11.62 -17.27
N LEU A 111 -11.41 -11.59 -16.48
CA LEU A 111 -12.02 -10.36 -15.99
C LEU A 111 -11.11 -9.64 -15.00
N LEU A 112 -10.46 -10.37 -14.09
CA LEU A 112 -9.44 -9.81 -13.20
C LEU A 112 -8.25 -9.29 -14.01
N ALA A 113 -7.71 -10.08 -14.94
CA ALA A 113 -6.60 -9.66 -15.80
C ALA A 113 -6.99 -8.50 -16.72
N GLY A 114 -8.25 -8.39 -17.15
CA GLY A 114 -8.78 -7.24 -17.86
C GLY A 114 -8.83 -6.01 -16.95
N MET A 115 -9.40 -6.16 -15.75
CA MET A 115 -9.51 -5.08 -14.75
C MET A 115 -8.14 -4.58 -14.27
N PHE A 116 -7.18 -5.48 -14.02
CA PHE A 116 -5.81 -5.18 -13.65
C PHE A 116 -4.93 -4.78 -14.85
N GLY A 117 -5.21 -5.31 -16.04
CA GLY A 117 -4.51 -4.98 -17.28
C GLY A 117 -4.75 -3.54 -17.74
N THR A 118 -5.98 -3.04 -17.56
CA THR A 118 -6.25 -1.58 -17.61
C THR A 118 -5.74 -0.83 -16.39
N GLY A 119 -5.57 -1.52 -15.27
CA GLY A 119 -5.07 -1.00 -13.99
C GLY A 119 -3.58 -0.63 -13.99
N VAL A 120 -2.72 -1.24 -14.81
CA VAL A 120 -1.29 -0.85 -14.83
C VAL A 120 -1.12 0.60 -15.30
N ARG A 121 -2.09 1.14 -16.05
CA ARG A 121 -2.13 2.57 -16.42
C ARG A 121 -2.64 3.48 -15.30
N THR A 122 -3.36 2.97 -14.29
CA THR A 122 -3.92 3.80 -13.20
C THR A 122 -2.82 4.38 -12.31
N TYR A 123 -1.72 3.63 -12.12
CA TYR A 123 -0.58 4.09 -11.32
C TYR A 123 0.20 5.24 -11.98
N HIS A 124 0.18 5.31 -13.31
CA HIS A 124 0.80 6.39 -14.09
C HIS A 124 -0.20 7.47 -14.51
N ALA A 125 -1.42 7.45 -13.97
CA ALA A 125 -2.41 8.46 -14.31
C ALA A 125 -1.87 9.85 -13.99
N VAL A 126 -2.04 10.77 -14.96
CA VAL A 126 -1.66 12.17 -14.85
C VAL A 126 -2.92 13.03 -14.67
N PRO A 127 -2.80 14.25 -14.11
CA PRO A 127 -3.92 15.17 -14.00
C PRO A 127 -4.70 15.30 -15.32
N GLY A 128 -6.03 15.23 -15.25
CA GLY A 128 -6.92 15.24 -16.40
C GLY A 128 -7.30 13.86 -16.95
N GLU A 129 -6.70 12.77 -16.45
CA GLU A 129 -7.14 11.41 -16.78
C GLU A 129 -8.23 10.90 -15.81
N VAL A 130 -9.16 10.08 -16.31
CA VAL A 130 -10.33 9.58 -15.55
C VAL A 130 -9.95 8.88 -14.24
N LEU A 131 -8.79 8.22 -14.23
CA LEU A 131 -8.30 7.42 -13.09
C LEU A 131 -7.47 8.24 -12.10
N TYR A 132 -7.19 9.51 -12.39
CA TYR A 132 -6.37 10.37 -11.54
C TYR A 132 -6.98 10.63 -10.15
N PRO A 133 -8.29 10.89 -10.00
CA PRO A 133 -8.89 11.05 -8.68
C PRO A 133 -8.73 9.79 -7.81
N LEU A 134 -8.80 8.60 -8.43
CA LEU A 134 -8.59 7.32 -7.73
C LEU A 134 -7.15 7.18 -7.25
N LYS A 135 -6.16 7.56 -8.08
CA LYS A 135 -4.74 7.63 -7.68
C LYS A 135 -4.56 8.55 -6.47
N ARG A 136 -5.17 9.75 -6.49
CA ARG A 136 -5.10 10.70 -5.36
C ARG A 136 -5.67 10.12 -4.06
N MET A 137 -6.80 9.42 -4.11
CA MET A 137 -7.35 8.77 -2.92
C MET A 137 -6.46 7.63 -2.40
N ALA A 138 -5.87 6.85 -3.29
CA ALA A 138 -4.92 5.81 -2.88
C ALA A 138 -3.69 6.41 -2.19
N GLU A 139 -3.12 7.49 -2.74
CA GLU A 139 -1.99 8.20 -2.13
C GLU A 139 -2.35 8.82 -0.78
N SER A 140 -3.50 9.48 -0.64
CA SER A 140 -3.91 10.13 0.61
C SER A 140 -4.10 9.12 1.74
N THR A 141 -4.72 7.97 1.47
CA THR A 141 -4.88 6.91 2.48
C THR A 141 -3.54 6.33 2.93
N VAL A 142 -2.59 6.20 2.01
CA VAL A 142 -1.22 5.78 2.34
C VAL A 142 -0.53 6.85 3.21
N LEU A 143 -0.69 8.13 2.93
CA LEU A 143 -0.15 9.21 3.78
C LEU A 143 -0.77 9.21 5.19
N ASP A 144 -2.09 9.02 5.31
CA ASP A 144 -2.81 9.02 6.59
C ASP A 144 -2.48 7.81 7.47
N LEU A 145 -2.14 6.67 6.85
CA LEU A 145 -1.76 5.45 7.54
C LEU A 145 -0.32 5.49 8.07
N ALA A 146 0.49 6.46 7.66
CA ALA A 146 1.82 6.65 8.23
C ALA A 146 1.68 7.08 9.70
N HIS A 147 2.27 6.29 10.60
CA HIS A 147 2.15 6.48 12.04
C HIS A 147 3.31 7.30 12.61
N ASP A 148 4.49 7.16 12.03
CA ASP A 148 5.70 7.88 12.42
C ASP A 148 5.88 9.15 11.58
N GLU A 149 6.38 10.22 12.19
CA GLU A 149 6.68 11.48 11.50
C GLU A 149 7.82 11.32 10.50
N GLU A 150 8.80 10.44 10.78
CA GLU A 150 9.84 10.09 9.80
C GLU A 150 9.25 9.36 8.58
N GLU A 151 8.35 8.42 8.83
CA GLU A 151 7.67 7.66 7.77
C GLU A 151 6.76 8.58 6.94
N ARG A 152 6.10 9.56 7.57
CA ARG A 152 5.35 10.62 6.88
C ARG A 152 6.25 11.49 6.02
N ALA A 153 7.38 11.98 6.54
CA ALA A 153 8.30 12.81 5.78
C ALA A 153 8.81 12.08 4.53
N LYS A 154 9.22 10.80 4.67
CA LYS A 154 9.65 9.97 3.53
C LYS A 154 8.53 9.78 2.50
N ARG A 155 7.30 9.51 2.94
CA ARG A 155 6.15 9.35 2.01
C ARG A 155 5.80 10.67 1.33
N GLN A 156 5.94 11.81 2.00
CA GLN A 156 5.74 13.12 1.40
C GLN A 156 6.82 13.43 0.36
N MET A 157 8.09 13.06 0.60
CA MET A 157 9.14 13.15 -0.43
C MET A 157 8.82 12.29 -1.66
N VAL A 158 8.33 11.07 -1.46
CA VAL A 158 7.89 10.20 -2.56
C VAL A 158 6.74 10.85 -3.34
N ALA A 159 5.74 11.38 -2.64
CA ALA A 159 4.63 12.09 -3.28
C ALA A 159 5.15 13.27 -4.10
N ALA A 160 6.03 14.11 -3.55
CA ALA A 160 6.62 15.24 -4.26
C ALA A 160 7.39 14.82 -5.54
N ARG A 161 8.17 13.72 -5.49
CA ARG A 161 8.80 13.15 -6.69
C ARG A 161 7.78 12.73 -7.75
N GLN A 162 6.67 12.11 -7.33
CA GLN A 162 5.60 11.74 -8.24
C GLN A 162 4.94 12.97 -8.85
N ARG A 163 4.72 14.05 -8.08
CA ARG A 163 4.19 15.32 -8.60
C ARG A 163 5.12 15.95 -9.63
N ALA A 164 6.43 15.96 -9.39
CA ALA A 164 7.40 16.46 -10.36
C ALA A 164 7.37 15.65 -11.67
N ALA A 165 7.27 14.32 -11.58
CA ALA A 165 7.13 13.46 -12.75
C ALA A 165 5.79 13.65 -13.49
N GLU A 166 4.68 13.88 -12.76
CA GLU A 166 3.38 14.23 -13.33
C GLU A 166 3.48 15.55 -14.11
N THR A 167 4.10 16.58 -13.53
CA THR A 167 4.34 17.86 -14.22
C THR A 167 5.16 17.65 -15.50
N ALA A 168 6.27 16.92 -15.43
CA ALA A 168 7.09 16.62 -16.61
C ALA A 168 6.27 15.96 -17.72
N SER A 169 5.43 14.97 -17.35
CA SER A 169 4.58 14.26 -18.31
C SER A 169 3.48 15.12 -18.93
N LEU A 170 2.96 16.13 -18.21
CA LEU A 170 2.00 17.09 -18.72
C LEU A 170 2.66 18.08 -19.67
N VAL A 171 3.89 18.51 -19.36
CA VAL A 171 4.69 19.42 -20.17
C VAL A 171 5.09 18.77 -21.50
N ASP A 172 5.47 17.50 -21.50
CA ASP A 172 5.78 16.78 -22.75
C ASP A 172 4.55 16.55 -23.64
N LYS A 173 3.34 16.64 -23.08
CA LYS A 173 2.06 16.55 -23.79
C LYS A 173 1.30 17.88 -23.76
N ALA A 174 2.02 19.01 -23.75
CA ALA A 174 1.42 20.33 -23.54
C ALA A 174 0.40 20.67 -24.66
N THR A 175 -0.88 20.58 -24.32
CA THR A 175 -1.97 21.17 -25.10
C THR A 175 -2.45 22.46 -24.42
N PRO A 176 -3.06 23.41 -25.16
CA PRO A 176 -3.59 24.66 -24.58
C PRO A 176 -4.50 24.45 -23.36
N GLU A 177 -5.30 23.38 -23.37
CA GLU A 177 -6.21 22.96 -22.29
C GLU A 177 -5.46 22.45 -21.05
N ARG A 178 -4.28 21.85 -21.23
CA ARG A 178 -3.47 21.25 -20.15
C ARG A 178 -2.61 22.27 -19.40
N ARG A 179 -2.49 23.52 -19.88
CA ARG A 179 -1.73 24.59 -19.20
C ARG A 179 -2.21 24.84 -17.77
N ARG A 180 -3.52 24.84 -17.54
CA ARG A 180 -4.11 24.97 -16.20
C ARG A 180 -3.75 23.80 -15.29
N LEU A 181 -3.71 22.58 -15.85
CA LEU A 181 -3.35 21.37 -15.10
C LEU A 181 -1.86 21.38 -14.74
N ILE A 182 -0.99 21.87 -15.62
CA ILE A 182 0.45 22.06 -15.32
C ILE A 182 0.61 22.98 -14.10
N GLY A 183 -0.06 24.13 -14.09
CA GLY A 183 -0.01 25.06 -12.96
C GLY A 183 -0.51 24.45 -11.66
N GLN A 184 -1.65 23.73 -11.70
CA GLN A 184 -2.17 23.03 -10.51
C GLN A 184 -1.22 21.95 -10.00
N THR A 185 -0.53 21.24 -10.90
CA THR A 185 0.41 20.18 -10.53
C THR A 185 1.69 20.75 -9.93
N LEU A 186 2.15 21.90 -10.43
CA LEU A 186 3.25 22.66 -9.85
C LEU A 186 2.90 23.15 -8.43
N ASP A 187 1.69 23.69 -8.22
CA ASP A 187 1.23 24.14 -6.90
C ASP A 187 1.13 22.96 -5.90
N ASP A 188 0.62 21.81 -6.34
CA ASP A 188 0.55 20.56 -5.56
C ASP A 188 1.96 20.05 -5.20
N MET A 189 2.89 20.10 -6.17
CA MET A 189 4.29 19.73 -5.97
C MET A 189 4.96 20.65 -4.94
N GLU A 190 4.81 21.97 -5.08
CA GLU A 190 5.35 22.94 -4.13
C GLU A 190 4.84 22.68 -2.72
N THR A 191 3.52 22.51 -2.58
CA THR A 191 2.87 22.27 -1.29
C THR A 191 3.39 21.00 -0.62
N THR A 192 3.51 19.91 -1.38
CA THR A 192 4.01 18.63 -0.86
C THR A 192 5.50 18.66 -0.53
N THR A 193 6.33 19.31 -1.34
CA THR A 193 7.76 19.53 -1.07
C THR A 193 7.97 20.38 0.18
N ARG A 194 7.24 21.49 0.33
CA ARG A 194 7.31 22.35 1.53
C ARG A 194 6.88 21.60 2.79
N ALA A 195 5.83 20.79 2.71
CA ALA A 195 5.41 19.92 3.81
C ALA A 195 6.50 18.90 4.18
N ALA A 196 7.14 18.26 3.19
CA ALA A 196 8.21 17.30 3.43
C ALA A 196 9.43 17.97 4.09
N LEU A 197 9.93 19.06 3.51
CA LEU A 197 11.11 19.77 3.99
C LEU A 197 10.89 20.38 5.38
N SER A 198 9.72 20.97 5.63
CA SER A 198 9.38 21.54 6.96
C SER A 198 9.28 20.50 8.07
N ARG A 199 8.91 19.25 7.75
CA ARG A 199 8.92 18.15 8.73
C ARG A 199 10.33 17.68 9.03
N VAL A 200 11.17 17.57 8.01
CA VAL A 200 12.57 17.17 8.18
C VAL A 200 13.34 18.20 9.02
N THR A 201 13.14 19.50 8.76
CA THR A 201 13.76 20.57 9.57
C THR A 201 13.28 20.53 11.01
N ARG A 202 11.97 20.34 11.25
CA ARG A 202 11.40 20.23 12.60
C ARG A 202 11.99 19.07 13.41
N GLN A 203 12.39 17.99 12.74
CA GLN A 203 13.03 16.83 13.38
C GLN A 203 14.52 17.06 13.71
N GLY A 204 15.08 18.23 13.42
CA GLY A 204 16.50 18.52 13.62
C GLY A 204 17.43 17.72 12.69
N ARG A 205 16.88 17.06 11.67
CA ARG A 205 17.62 16.28 10.67
C ARG A 205 17.90 17.11 9.42
N THR A 206 18.45 18.31 9.60
CA THR A 206 18.87 19.21 8.51
C THR A 206 20.12 18.71 7.76
N ASP A 207 20.30 17.39 7.72
CA ASP A 207 21.44 16.70 7.14
C ASP A 207 21.21 16.41 5.64
N GLY A 208 22.12 15.62 5.07
CA GLY A 208 22.20 15.28 3.64
C GLY A 208 20.89 14.90 2.96
N GLY A 209 19.95 14.24 3.65
CA GLY A 209 18.69 13.80 3.05
C GLY A 209 17.78 14.95 2.57
N ALA A 210 17.68 16.06 3.32
CA ALA A 210 16.92 17.23 2.86
C ALA A 210 17.60 17.92 1.68
N ARG A 211 18.94 17.99 1.72
CA ARG A 211 19.76 18.59 0.66
C ARG A 211 19.72 17.77 -0.62
N GLU A 212 19.83 16.45 -0.50
CA GLU A 212 19.74 15.48 -1.60
C GLU A 212 18.36 15.54 -2.23
N PHE A 213 17.30 15.51 -1.42
CA PHE A 213 15.93 15.66 -1.92
C PHE A 213 15.72 17.00 -2.64
N ALA A 214 16.22 18.11 -2.10
CA ALA A 214 16.14 19.41 -2.76
C ALA A 214 16.91 19.43 -4.10
N ARG A 215 18.09 18.80 -4.18
CA ARG A 215 18.84 18.66 -5.44
C ARG A 215 18.09 17.79 -6.46
N GLU A 216 17.52 16.67 -6.04
CA GLU A 216 16.69 15.82 -6.90
C GLU A 216 15.51 16.60 -7.48
N GLN A 217 14.79 17.35 -6.63
CA GLN A 217 13.67 18.17 -7.06
C GLN A 217 14.09 19.26 -8.07
N ARG A 218 15.24 19.91 -7.84
CA ARG A 218 15.81 20.86 -8.79
C ARG A 218 16.07 20.19 -10.15
N ASN A 219 16.76 19.05 -10.15
CA ASN A 219 17.11 18.33 -11.37
C ASN A 219 15.88 17.88 -12.18
N LEU A 220 14.73 17.70 -11.53
CA LEU A 220 13.47 17.37 -12.22
C LEU A 220 12.77 18.60 -12.80
N VAL A 221 12.84 19.75 -12.14
CA VAL A 221 12.04 20.94 -12.50
C VAL A 221 12.79 21.92 -13.41
N GLU A 222 14.10 22.10 -13.20
CA GLU A 222 14.93 23.02 -13.99
C GLU A 222 14.87 22.73 -15.51
N PRO A 223 14.92 21.47 -15.99
CA PRO A 223 14.78 21.18 -17.41
C PRO A 223 13.40 21.47 -18.00
N LEU A 224 12.37 21.65 -17.17
CA LEU A 224 11.00 21.93 -17.62
C LEU A 224 10.78 23.42 -17.92
N LEU A 225 11.52 24.31 -17.26
CA LEU A 225 11.40 25.77 -17.42
C LEU A 225 11.30 26.28 -18.88
N PRO A 226 12.13 25.83 -19.84
CA PRO A 226 12.04 26.31 -21.22
C PRO A 226 10.75 25.89 -21.93
N LYS A 227 10.10 24.82 -21.47
CA LYS A 227 8.84 24.29 -22.04
C LYS A 227 7.59 24.89 -21.38
N LEU A 228 7.74 25.61 -20.27
CA LEU A 228 6.63 26.25 -19.56
C LEU A 228 6.29 27.61 -20.19
N ASP A 229 5.00 27.96 -20.15
CA ASP A 229 4.54 29.33 -20.41
C ASP A 229 5.01 30.28 -19.29
N ARG A 230 4.80 31.59 -19.49
CA ARG A 230 5.30 32.62 -18.56
C ARG A 230 4.80 32.43 -17.13
N GLU A 231 3.50 32.19 -16.96
CA GLU A 231 2.89 32.02 -15.63
C GLU A 231 3.44 30.79 -14.91
N ASN A 232 3.46 29.64 -15.57
CA ASN A 232 3.95 28.40 -14.97
C ASN A 232 5.47 28.43 -14.73
N ARG A 233 6.22 29.15 -15.57
CA ARG A 233 7.66 29.37 -15.40
C ARG A 233 7.94 30.24 -14.17
N ASP A 234 7.16 31.28 -13.93
CA ASP A 234 7.32 32.15 -12.76
C ASP A 234 7.08 31.35 -11.47
N LYS A 235 6.04 30.51 -11.43
CA LYS A 235 5.79 29.57 -10.32
C LYS A 235 6.94 28.59 -10.12
N ALA A 236 7.43 27.97 -11.20
CA ALA A 236 8.54 27.02 -11.13
C ALA A 236 9.83 27.71 -10.64
N ASN A 237 10.10 28.95 -11.04
CA ASN A 237 11.24 29.73 -10.54
C ASN A 237 11.11 30.05 -9.04
N GLN A 238 9.91 30.42 -8.58
CA GLN A 238 9.65 30.63 -7.15
C GLN A 238 9.90 29.34 -6.35
N TYR A 239 9.44 28.20 -6.87
CA TYR A 239 9.71 26.89 -6.30
C TYR A 239 11.20 26.56 -6.22
N LEU A 240 11.95 26.79 -7.31
CA LEU A 240 13.39 26.54 -7.36
C LEU A 240 14.14 27.39 -6.33
N SER A 241 13.78 28.67 -6.20
CA SER A 241 14.35 29.55 -5.18
C SER A 241 14.08 29.05 -3.75
N TYR A 242 12.88 28.50 -3.50
CA TYR A 242 12.55 27.91 -2.20
C TYR A 242 13.41 26.68 -1.88
N ILE A 243 13.60 25.75 -2.82
CA ILE A 243 14.41 24.54 -2.56
C ILE A 243 15.91 24.86 -2.53
N GLU A 244 16.36 25.93 -3.18
CA GLU A 244 17.76 26.36 -3.14
C GLU A 244 18.25 26.69 -1.73
N SER A 245 17.39 27.25 -0.86
CA SER A 245 17.73 27.52 0.54
C SER A 245 18.13 26.25 1.30
N PHE A 246 17.69 25.08 0.84
CA PHE A 246 18.06 23.78 1.39
C PHE A 246 19.30 23.17 0.73
N THR A 247 19.67 23.61 -0.47
CA THR A 247 20.88 23.14 -1.16
C THR A 247 22.14 23.96 -0.82
N GLY A 248 21.97 25.25 -0.50
CA GLY A 248 23.06 26.24 -0.38
C GLY A 248 23.67 26.42 1.02
N SER A 249 23.12 25.82 2.08
CA SER A 249 23.59 26.00 3.46
C SER A 249 24.86 25.19 3.80
N GLY A 250 25.86 25.23 2.93
CA GLY A 250 27.16 24.58 3.08
C GLY A 250 28.28 25.42 2.47
N ARG A 251 28.56 26.56 3.09
CA ARG A 251 29.91 27.13 3.18
C ARG A 251 30.17 27.44 4.65
#